data_AF-A0A7K2M894-F1
#
_entry.id   AF-A0A7K2M894-F1
#
_cell.length_a   1.000
_cell.length_b   1.000
_cell.length_c   1.000
_cell.angle_alpha   90.00
_cell.angle_beta   90.00
_cell.angle_gamma   90.00
#
_symmetry.space_group_name_H-M   'P 1'
#
loop_
_entity.id
_entity.type
_entity.pdbx_description
1 polymer ?
#
loop_
_entity_poly.entity_id
_entity_poly.type
_entity_poly.pdbx_seq_one_letter_code
_entity_poly.pdbx_strand_id
1 'polypeptide(L)'
;RRRASRAMRCGRAARREITAHGDGGLYVDFTGDAGEDKVRAACPDAVHRRLVEVKDAYDPAHMFRLNQDIRPSAGLTATGR
;
A
#
# COMPACT_ATOMS: atom_id res chain seq x y z
N ARG A 1 19.99 -18.07 -5.67
CA ARG A 1 18.72 -18.43 -4.98
C ARG A 1 18.87 -18.51 -3.46
N ARG A 2 19.72 -19.39 -2.87
CA ARG A 2 19.87 -19.53 -1.39
C ARG A 2 20.29 -18.25 -0.64
N ARG A 3 21.25 -17.47 -1.17
CA ARG A 3 21.67 -16.18 -0.59
C ARG A 3 20.51 -15.16 -0.55
N ALA A 4 19.78 -15.00 -1.65
CA ALA A 4 18.61 -14.11 -1.73
C ALA A 4 17.52 -14.52 -0.72
N SER A 5 17.22 -15.81 -0.59
CA SER A 5 16.26 -16.30 0.39
C SER A 5 16.69 -16.02 1.84
N ARG A 6 17.99 -16.07 2.14
CA ARG A 6 18.52 -15.73 3.46
C ARG A 6 18.41 -14.22 3.74
N ALA A 7 18.75 -13.37 2.76
CA ALA A 7 18.63 -11.92 2.89
C ALA A 7 17.18 -11.48 3.16
N MET A 8 16.22 -12.01 2.40
CA MET A 8 14.79 -11.74 2.62
C MET A 8 14.30 -12.19 4.00
N ARG A 9 14.76 -13.35 4.49
CA ARG A 9 14.43 -13.81 5.85
C ARG A 9 15.01 -12.88 6.92
N CYS A 10 16.26 -12.47 6.77
CA CYS A 10 16.93 -11.54 7.69
C CYS A 10 16.16 -10.22 7.78
N GLY A 11 15.81 -9.62 6.64
CA GLY A 11 15.05 -8.36 6.59
C GLY A 11 13.66 -8.47 7.25
N ARG A 12 12.94 -9.58 7.01
CA ARG A 12 11.65 -9.82 7.67
C ARG A 12 11.77 -10.01 9.19
N ALA A 13 12.80 -10.69 9.66
CA ALA A 13 13.05 -10.87 11.09
C ALA A 13 13.38 -9.52 11.76
N ALA A 14 14.30 -8.73 11.19
CA ALA A 14 14.64 -7.41 11.71
C ALA A 14 13.42 -6.48 11.77
N ARG A 15 12.56 -6.50 10.74
CA ARG A 15 11.32 -5.73 10.72
C ARG A 15 10.42 -6.07 11.92
N ARG A 16 10.27 -7.35 12.28
CA ARG A 16 9.42 -7.78 13.40
C ARG A 16 9.91 -7.19 14.73
N GLU A 17 11.20 -7.24 14.99
CA GLU A 17 11.80 -6.69 16.21
C GLU A 17 11.62 -5.16 16.30
N ILE A 18 11.88 -4.45 15.20
CA ILE A 18 11.84 -2.98 15.19
C ILE A 18 10.41 -2.44 15.32
N THR A 19 9.40 -3.17 14.83
CA THR A 19 8.01 -2.67 14.81
C THR A 19 7.45 -2.42 16.21
N ALA A 20 7.96 -3.10 17.25
CA ALA A 20 7.57 -2.87 18.64
C ALA A 20 7.97 -1.48 19.19
N HIS A 21 8.86 -0.77 18.50
CA HIS A 21 9.36 0.54 18.90
C HIS A 21 8.81 1.69 18.05
N GLY A 22 7.90 1.41 17.11
CA GLY A 22 7.23 2.40 16.28
C GLY A 22 5.74 2.51 16.58
N ASP A 23 5.11 3.53 16.01
CA ASP A 23 3.65 3.76 16.04
C ASP A 23 2.88 2.87 15.03
N GLY A 24 3.58 1.97 14.35
CA GLY A 24 3.02 1.13 13.28
C GLY A 24 2.92 1.85 11.93
N GLY A 25 3.30 3.13 11.86
CA GLY A 25 3.35 3.90 10.61
C GLY A 25 4.34 3.31 9.63
N LEU A 26 3.96 3.30 8.36
CA LEU A 26 4.87 3.03 7.25
C LEU A 26 5.00 4.27 6.39
N TYR A 27 6.22 4.55 5.98
CA TYR A 27 6.42 5.38 4.82
C TYR A 27 6.01 4.60 3.56
N VAL A 28 5.26 5.26 2.69
CA VAL A 28 4.58 4.62 1.53
C VAL A 28 5.56 3.90 0.60
N ASP A 29 6.79 4.40 0.44
CA ASP A 29 7.78 3.76 -0.43
C ASP A 29 8.44 2.51 0.20
N PHE A 30 8.21 2.25 1.50
CA PHE A 30 8.80 1.13 2.25
C PHE A 30 7.79 0.04 2.65
N THR A 31 6.66 -0.09 1.94
CA THR A 31 5.65 -1.15 2.15
C THR A 31 6.06 -2.53 1.59
N GLY A 32 6.99 -2.57 0.63
CA GLY A 32 7.39 -3.78 -0.09
C GLY A 32 6.30 -4.22 -1.08
N ASP A 33 6.18 -5.54 -1.33
CA ASP A 33 5.13 -6.13 -2.19
C ASP A 33 3.78 -6.25 -1.47
N ALA A 34 3.49 -5.31 -0.60
CA ALA A 34 2.36 -5.42 0.29
C ALA A 34 1.17 -4.65 -0.26
N GLY A 35 0.06 -5.37 -0.44
CA GLY A 35 -1.17 -4.85 -1.00
C GLY A 35 -1.86 -3.77 -0.16
N GLU A 36 -3.08 -3.46 -0.61
CA GLU A 36 -3.99 -2.39 -0.15
C GLU A 36 -4.01 -2.17 1.38
N ASP A 37 -3.95 -3.24 2.17
CA ASP A 37 -3.97 -3.20 3.63
C ASP A 37 -2.78 -2.42 4.23
N LYS A 38 -1.60 -2.47 3.60
CA LYS A 38 -0.42 -1.73 4.07
C LYS A 38 -0.40 -0.29 3.59
N VAL A 39 -1.04 0.01 2.46
CA VAL A 39 -1.26 1.39 2.02
C VAL A 39 -2.21 2.09 2.99
N ARG A 40 -3.27 1.42 3.46
CA ARG A 40 -4.14 1.91 4.53
C ARG A 40 -3.43 2.04 5.87
N ALA A 41 -2.52 1.13 6.22
CA ALA A 41 -1.72 1.27 7.44
C ALA A 41 -0.70 2.44 7.36
N ALA A 42 -0.22 2.77 6.16
CA ALA A 42 0.69 3.89 5.91
C ALA A 42 -0.03 5.24 5.79
N CYS A 43 -1.31 5.23 5.44
CA CYS A 43 -2.08 6.43 5.11
C CYS A 43 -3.27 6.56 6.08
N PRO A 44 -3.27 7.56 6.99
CA PRO A 44 -4.40 7.80 7.89
C PRO A 44 -5.72 7.93 7.12
N ASP A 45 -6.82 7.45 7.70
CA ASP A 45 -8.13 7.35 7.03
C ASP A 45 -8.59 8.65 6.35
N ALA A 46 -8.34 9.80 6.98
CA ALA A 46 -8.68 11.11 6.43
C ALA A 46 -7.88 11.43 5.15
N VAL A 47 -6.59 11.08 5.13
CA VAL A 47 -5.72 11.26 3.96
C VAL A 47 -6.12 10.29 2.86
N HIS A 48 -6.40 9.03 3.20
CA HIS A 48 -6.87 8.03 2.25
C HIS A 48 -8.15 8.50 1.53
N ARG A 49 -9.15 8.99 2.29
CA ARG A 49 -10.39 9.54 1.71
C ARG A 49 -10.12 10.68 0.73
N ARG A 50 -9.22 11.60 1.09
CA ARG A 50 -8.85 12.71 0.20
C ARG A 50 -8.15 12.24 -1.06
N LEU A 51 -7.32 11.20 -0.97
CA LEU A 51 -6.65 10.61 -2.13
C LEU A 51 -7.63 9.88 -3.05
N VAL A 52 -8.68 9.25 -2.51
CA VAL A 52 -9.78 8.70 -3.32
C VAL A 52 -10.49 9.81 -4.10
N GLU A 53 -10.83 10.93 -3.46
CA GLU A 53 -11.45 12.08 -4.15
C GLU A 53 -10.57 12.63 -5.29
N VAL A 54 -9.26 12.70 -5.07
CA VAL A 54 -8.30 13.10 -6.10
C VAL A 54 -8.27 12.07 -7.22
N LYS A 55 -8.22 10.77 -6.90
CA LYS A 55 -8.19 9.71 -7.92
C LYS A 55 -9.50 9.64 -8.72
N ASP A 56 -10.64 9.92 -8.09
CA ASP A 56 -11.93 10.05 -8.77
C ASP A 56 -11.94 11.20 -9.78
N ALA A 57 -11.28 12.33 -9.47
CA ALA A 57 -11.21 13.48 -10.36
C ALA A 57 -10.21 13.29 -11.52
N TYR A 58 -9.07 12.62 -11.28
CA TYR A 58 -7.95 12.61 -12.22
C TYR A 58 -7.64 11.25 -12.87
N ASP A 59 -8.04 10.13 -12.26
CA ASP A 59 -7.87 8.77 -12.81
C ASP A 59 -9.09 7.87 -12.51
N PRO A 60 -10.31 8.26 -12.95
CA PRO A 60 -11.52 7.48 -12.69
C PRO A 60 -11.50 6.10 -13.36
N ALA A 61 -10.71 5.92 -14.43
CA ALA A 61 -10.54 4.64 -15.13
C ALA A 61 -9.48 3.72 -14.49
N HIS A 62 -8.82 4.17 -13.43
CA HIS A 62 -7.80 3.41 -12.69
C HIS A 62 -6.63 2.93 -13.56
N MET A 63 -6.17 3.79 -14.48
CA MET A 63 -5.08 3.47 -15.39
C MET A 63 -3.74 3.37 -14.64
N PHE A 64 -3.55 4.18 -13.60
CA PHE A 64 -2.32 4.20 -12.80
C PHE A 64 -2.50 3.38 -11.52
N ARG A 65 -2.26 2.07 -11.65
CA ARG A 65 -2.47 1.08 -10.57
C ARG A 65 -1.22 0.27 -10.17
N LEU A 66 -0.11 0.44 -10.89
CA LEU A 66 1.16 -0.23 -10.58
C LEU A 66 2.01 0.60 -9.60
N ASN A 67 1.40 0.98 -8.48
CA ASN A 67 2.02 1.71 -7.37
C ASN A 67 1.46 1.17 -6.04
N GLN A 68 1.72 1.86 -4.92
CA GLN A 68 0.93 1.78 -3.70
C GLN A 68 -0.50 2.24 -3.99
N ASP A 69 -1.28 1.31 -4.51
CA ASP A 69 -2.52 1.61 -5.19
C ASP A 69 -3.62 2.08 -4.23
N ILE A 70 -4.42 3.03 -4.70
CA ILE A 70 -5.63 3.54 -4.06
C ILE A 70 -6.71 3.45 -5.12
N ARG A 71 -7.85 2.84 -4.81
CA ARG A 71 -8.92 2.65 -5.80
C ARG A 71 -9.86 3.86 -5.85
N PRO A 72 -10.23 4.35 -7.05
CA PRO A 72 -11.31 5.31 -7.20
C PRO A 72 -12.64 4.65 -6.85
N SER A 73 -13.60 5.47 -6.42
CA SER A 73 -14.97 5.07 -6.09
C SER A 73 -15.65 4.37 -7.28
N ALA A 74 -15.40 4.82 -8.51
CA ALA A 74 -15.96 4.24 -9.74
C ALA A 74 -15.42 2.83 -10.07
N GLY A 75 -14.21 2.49 -9.60
CA GLY A 75 -13.58 1.19 -9.80
C GLY A 75 -14.26 0.04 -9.04
N LEU A 76 -15.02 0.35 -7.99
CA LEU A 76 -15.82 -0.64 -7.23
C LEU A 76 -17.08 -1.08 -7.99
N THR A 77 -17.55 -0.29 -8.96
CA THR A 77 -18.77 -0.54 -9.76
C THR A 77 -18.51 -1.17 -11.13
N ALA A 78 -17.25 -1.28 -11.58
CA ALA A 78 -16.91 -1.72 -12.94
C ALA A 78 -16.82 -3.26 -13.12
N THR A 79 -17.23 -4.07 -12.13
CA THR A 79 -17.45 -5.52 -12.35
C THR A 79 -18.89 -5.73 -12.82
N GLY A 80 -19.13 -5.51 -14.11
CA GLY A 80 -20.46 -5.60 -14.67
C GLY A 80 -20.61 -5.03 -16.07
N ARG A 81 -19.73 -5.40 -17.01
CA ARG A 81 -20.05 -5.47 -18.45
C ARG A 81 -19.01 -6.30 -19.19
#